data_AF-Q7ZA29-F1
#
_entry.id   AF-Q7ZA29-F1
#
_cell.length_a   1.000
_cell.length_b   1.000
_cell.length_c   1.000
_cell.angle_alpha   90.00
_cell.angle_beta   90.00
_cell.angle_gamma   90.00
#
_symmetry.space_group_name_H-M   'P 1'
#
loop_
_entity.id
_entity.type
_entity.pdbx_description
1 polymer ?
#
loop_
_entity_poly.entity_id
_entity_poly.type
_entity_poly.pdbx_seq_one_letter_code
_entity_poly.pdbx_strand_id
1 'polypeptide(L)'
;LIMLGSGSSKALDEMLQYAHETQHEKIIRGLAVGISLLFYGKEQAADGIIEILTSDKDPILRYGGIYTIAMAYAGTGDNKAIRRLLHVAVSDVNDDVRRAAVTSLGFLLFRNPSQVPRVVQLLSESYNPNVRYGAALALGIACAGTGMEEAISLLEPMTKDTVDYVFQGACIALAMILIQQNEVLNPKASVVRKIFEKIISDKHEDAMAKFGATLAQGIIDAGGRNVTVSMRSKNGSTT
;
A
#
# COMPACT_ATOMS: atom_id res chain seq x y z
N LEU A 1 7.01 -4.66 16.65
CA LEU A 1 5.79 -4.15 17.34
C LEU A 1 6.08 -3.69 18.76
N ILE A 2 6.74 -4.50 19.61
CA ILE A 2 7.09 -4.11 20.99
C ILE A 2 7.95 -2.83 21.11
N MET A 3 8.68 -2.44 20.04
CA MET A 3 9.51 -1.24 19.97
C MET A 3 9.01 -0.22 18.92
N LEU A 4 7.70 -0.22 18.62
CA LEU A 4 7.10 0.70 17.65
C LEU A 4 7.39 2.16 18.05
N GLY A 5 7.96 2.95 17.14
CA GLY A 5 8.25 4.37 17.36
C GLY A 5 9.27 4.66 18.49
N SER A 6 9.97 3.65 19.00
CA SER A 6 10.93 3.85 20.09
C SER A 6 12.23 4.51 19.61
N GLY A 7 12.60 4.33 18.33
CA GLY A 7 13.85 4.87 17.79
C GLY A 7 15.12 4.34 18.48
N SER A 8 15.08 3.12 19.04
CA SER A 8 16.20 2.56 19.78
C SER A 8 17.38 2.25 18.86
N SER A 9 18.51 2.93 19.05
CA SER A 9 19.74 2.69 18.28
C SER A 9 20.29 1.29 18.52
N LYS A 10 20.29 0.80 19.76
CA LYS A 10 20.79 -0.54 20.08
C LYS A 10 20.03 -1.64 19.32
N ALA A 11 18.70 -1.54 19.29
CA ALA A 11 17.89 -2.52 18.57
C ALA A 11 18.11 -2.41 17.05
N LEU A 12 18.25 -1.18 16.53
CA LEU A 12 18.58 -0.97 15.13
C LEU A 12 19.90 -1.64 14.74
N ASP A 13 20.96 -1.40 15.50
CA ASP A 13 22.30 -1.91 15.20
C ASP A 13 22.33 -3.44 15.22
N GLU A 14 21.72 -4.06 16.24
CA GLU A 14 21.59 -5.52 16.33
C GLU A 14 20.79 -6.11 15.16
N MET A 15 19.69 -5.46 14.76
CA MET A 15 18.85 -5.93 13.65
C MET A 15 19.54 -5.78 12.30
N LEU A 16 20.23 -4.67 12.05
CA LEU A 16 20.99 -4.45 10.82
C LEU A 16 22.15 -5.43 10.71
N GLN A 17 22.93 -5.59 11.79
CA GLN A 17 24.04 -6.52 11.81
C GLN A 17 23.55 -7.94 11.49
N TYR A 18 22.50 -8.41 12.17
CA TYR A 18 21.98 -9.74 11.95
C TYR A 18 21.37 -9.92 10.55
N ALA A 19 20.78 -8.87 9.98
CA ALA A 19 20.26 -8.90 8.60
C ALA A 19 21.36 -9.10 7.56
N HIS A 20 22.57 -8.58 7.79
CA HIS A 20 23.71 -8.78 6.90
C HIS A 20 24.42 -10.13 7.10
N GLU A 21 24.34 -10.71 8.29
CA GLU A 21 24.98 -12.00 8.60
C GLU A 21 24.17 -13.21 8.11
N THR A 22 22.84 -13.09 8.09
CA THR A 22 21.97 -14.20 7.71
C THR A 22 21.75 -14.30 6.20
N GLN A 23 21.57 -15.53 5.70
CA GLN A 23 21.19 -15.79 4.30
C GLN A 23 19.69 -16.11 4.15
N HIS A 24 18.94 -16.14 5.26
CA HIS A 24 17.54 -16.51 5.23
C HIS A 24 16.65 -15.31 4.87
N GLU A 25 16.18 -15.28 3.63
CA GLU A 25 15.31 -14.23 3.08
C GLU A 25 14.15 -13.82 4.01
N LYS A 26 13.47 -14.81 4.63
CA LYS A 26 12.34 -14.56 5.53
C LYS A 26 12.75 -13.78 6.79
N ILE A 27 13.95 -14.04 7.30
CA ILE A 27 14.50 -13.35 8.46
C ILE A 27 14.86 -11.92 8.07
N ILE A 28 15.57 -11.73 6.96
CA ILE A 28 15.95 -10.41 6.45
C ILE A 28 14.71 -9.55 6.21
N ARG A 29 13.67 -10.10 5.56
CA ARG A 29 12.41 -9.39 5.31
C ARG A 29 11.68 -9.04 6.61
N GLY A 30 11.70 -9.93 7.61
CA GLY A 30 11.14 -9.66 8.94
C GLY A 30 11.87 -8.52 9.66
N LEU A 31 13.21 -8.50 9.60
CA LEU A 31 14.05 -7.45 10.17
C LEU A 31 13.84 -6.12 9.44
N ALA A 32 13.78 -6.13 8.11
CA ALA A 32 13.53 -4.95 7.28
C ALA A 32 12.22 -4.23 7.65
N VAL A 33 11.13 -4.99 7.85
CA VAL A 33 9.84 -4.43 8.33
C VAL A 33 9.90 -4.07 9.82
N GLY A 34 10.66 -4.81 10.62
CA GLY A 34 10.84 -4.47 12.03
C GLY A 34 11.58 -3.13 12.23
N ILE A 35 12.59 -2.86 11.42
CA ILE A 35 13.33 -1.59 11.39
C ILE A 35 12.39 -0.46 10.96
N SER A 36 11.55 -0.64 9.94
CA SER A 36 10.63 0.41 9.51
C SER A 36 9.64 0.81 10.59
N LEU A 37 9.13 -0.14 11.38
CA LEU A 37 8.24 0.11 12.51
C LEU A 37 8.94 0.82 13.68
N LEU A 38 10.24 0.59 13.88
CA LEU A 38 11.02 1.25 14.94
C LEU A 38 11.05 2.79 14.76
N PHE A 39 10.96 3.25 13.51
CA PHE A 39 11.00 4.66 13.11
C PHE A 39 9.63 5.28 12.82
N TYR A 40 8.53 4.65 13.25
CA TYR A 40 7.19 5.21 13.07
C TYR A 40 7.08 6.64 13.67
N GLY A 41 6.67 7.60 12.83
CA GLY A 41 6.48 9.01 13.22
C GLY A 41 7.75 9.78 13.62
N LYS A 42 8.94 9.29 13.24
CA LYS A 42 10.23 9.94 13.56
C LYS A 42 10.71 10.94 12.50
N GLU A 43 10.04 11.03 11.36
CA GLU A 43 10.33 11.98 10.27
C GLU A 43 11.84 12.08 9.97
N GLN A 44 12.44 13.27 10.11
CA GLN A 44 13.84 13.56 9.79
C GLN A 44 14.84 12.72 10.59
N ALA A 45 14.49 12.26 11.80
CA ALA A 45 15.38 11.40 12.58
C ALA A 45 15.58 10.01 11.93
N ALA A 46 14.72 9.63 10.97
CA ALA A 46 14.89 8.42 10.18
C ALA A 46 15.71 8.63 8.88
N ASP A 47 16.04 9.87 8.48
CA ASP A 47 16.67 10.13 7.18
C ASP A 47 18.01 9.40 7.02
N GLY A 48 18.82 9.34 8.08
CA GLY A 48 20.11 8.63 8.07
C GLY A 48 19.96 7.13 7.83
N ILE A 49 19.02 6.46 8.51
CA ILE A 49 18.79 5.03 8.30
C ILE A 49 18.15 4.76 6.93
N ILE A 50 17.28 5.65 6.46
CA ILE A 50 16.68 5.52 5.14
C ILE A 50 17.76 5.58 4.06
N GLU A 51 18.74 6.47 4.16
CA GLU A 51 19.88 6.54 3.23
C GLU A 51 20.73 5.26 3.22
N ILE A 52 21.03 4.71 4.40
CA ILE A 52 21.74 3.44 4.53
C ILE A 52 20.97 2.33 3.83
N LEU A 53 19.69 2.14 4.17
CA LEU A 53 18.87 1.04 3.66
C LEU A 53 18.60 1.16 2.16
N THR A 54 18.29 2.35 1.66
CA THR A 54 17.97 2.56 0.23
C THR A 54 19.19 2.46 -0.69
N SER A 55 20.40 2.64 -0.15
CA SER A 55 21.65 2.50 -0.90
C SER A 55 22.22 1.08 -0.85
N ASP A 56 21.57 0.17 -0.11
CA ASP A 56 22.05 -1.18 0.09
C ASP A 56 22.00 -2.01 -1.20
N LYS A 57 22.94 -2.96 -1.34
CA LYS A 57 22.98 -3.89 -2.47
C LYS A 57 21.83 -4.90 -2.43
N ASP A 58 21.42 -5.32 -1.23
CA ASP A 58 20.32 -6.25 -1.03
C ASP A 58 18.97 -5.54 -1.30
N PRO A 59 18.18 -6.02 -2.28
CA PRO A 59 16.84 -5.47 -2.54
C PRO A 59 15.89 -5.58 -1.35
N ILE A 60 16.06 -6.54 -0.43
CA ILE A 60 15.19 -6.72 0.74
C ILE A 60 15.43 -5.60 1.76
N LEU A 61 16.68 -5.18 1.92
CA LEU A 61 17.03 -4.04 2.77
C LEU A 61 16.57 -2.73 2.15
N ARG A 62 16.71 -2.56 0.82
CA ARG A 62 16.11 -1.43 0.10
C ARG A 62 14.60 -1.38 0.28
N TYR A 63 13.91 -2.52 0.16
CA TYR A 63 12.49 -2.68 0.45
C TYR A 63 12.15 -2.21 1.88
N GLY A 64 12.94 -2.61 2.88
CA GLY A 64 12.84 -2.11 4.26
C GLY A 64 13.00 -0.60 4.36
N GLY A 65 13.96 -0.02 3.64
CA GLY A 65 14.17 1.43 3.55
C GLY A 65 12.95 2.17 3.03
N ILE A 66 12.26 1.60 2.03
CA ILE A 66 11.02 2.18 1.50
C ILE A 66 9.87 2.16 2.52
N TYR A 67 9.66 1.06 3.24
CA TYR A 67 8.69 1.06 4.33
C TYR A 67 9.10 1.97 5.49
N THR A 68 10.40 2.16 5.71
CA THR A 68 10.91 3.10 6.73
C THR A 68 10.51 4.53 6.36
N ILE A 69 10.62 4.93 5.08
CA ILE A 69 10.07 6.21 4.59
C ILE A 69 8.56 6.27 4.86
N ALA A 70 7.83 5.20 4.50
CA ALA A 70 6.38 5.14 4.64
C ALA A 70 5.90 5.35 6.08
N MET A 71 6.56 4.72 7.05
CA MET A 71 6.22 4.78 8.47
C MET A 71 6.74 6.04 9.16
N ALA A 72 7.92 6.53 8.77
CA ALA A 72 8.49 7.76 9.35
C ALA A 72 7.70 9.01 8.94
N TYR A 73 7.21 9.05 7.69
CA TYR A 73 6.48 10.17 7.10
C TYR A 73 4.98 9.88 6.91
N ALA A 74 4.42 8.92 7.66
CA ALA A 74 3.02 8.54 7.55
C ALA A 74 2.10 9.74 7.81
N GLY A 75 1.33 10.14 6.80
CA GLY A 75 0.35 11.23 6.91
C GLY A 75 0.93 12.64 7.01
N THR A 76 2.24 12.83 6.83
CA THR A 76 2.84 14.17 6.80
C THR A 76 2.62 14.88 5.47
N GLY A 77 2.55 14.11 4.37
CA GLY A 77 2.49 14.65 3.01
C GLY A 77 3.78 15.36 2.57
N ASP A 78 4.93 14.99 3.15
CA ASP A 78 6.20 15.63 2.84
C ASP A 78 6.63 15.43 1.37
N ASN A 79 6.95 16.53 0.70
CA ASN A 79 7.30 16.53 -0.72
C ASN A 79 8.66 15.88 -1.00
N LYS A 80 9.62 15.95 -0.06
CA LYS A 80 10.93 15.30 -0.22
C LYS A 80 10.77 13.78 -0.19
N ALA A 81 9.98 13.27 0.75
CA ALA A 81 9.65 11.85 0.85
C ALA A 81 8.89 11.34 -0.39
N ILE A 82 7.88 12.08 -0.88
CA ILE A 82 7.13 11.73 -2.10
C ILE A 82 8.05 11.66 -3.32
N ARG A 83 8.91 12.67 -3.53
CA ARG A 83 9.87 12.68 -4.65
C ARG A 83 10.82 11.50 -4.60
N ARG A 84 11.31 11.14 -3.40
CA ARG A 84 12.20 9.99 -3.21
C ARG A 84 11.50 8.68 -3.56
N LEU A 85 10.25 8.48 -3.10
CA LEU A 85 9.47 7.28 -3.44
C LEU A 85 9.19 7.18 -4.95
N LEU A 86 8.79 8.29 -5.59
CA LEU A 86 8.56 8.33 -7.04
C LEU A 86 9.83 8.03 -7.84
N HIS A 87 10.98 8.55 -7.41
CA HIS A 87 12.26 8.24 -8.03
C HIS A 87 12.54 6.73 -7.94
N VAL A 88 12.47 6.14 -6.74
CA VAL A 88 12.73 4.70 -6.54
C VAL A 88 11.75 3.82 -7.32
N ALA A 89 10.47 4.20 -7.41
CA ALA A 89 9.45 3.46 -8.16
C ALA A 89 9.79 3.29 -9.65
N VAL A 90 10.60 4.20 -10.20
CA VAL A 90 11.04 4.18 -11.61
C VAL A 90 12.49 3.69 -11.74
N SER A 91 13.39 4.05 -10.82
CA SER A 91 14.82 3.82 -10.96
C SER A 91 15.31 2.47 -10.43
N ASP A 92 14.63 1.85 -9.46
CA ASP A 92 15.08 0.56 -8.92
C ASP A 92 14.83 -0.56 -9.94
N VAL A 93 15.74 -1.53 -9.96
CA VAL A 93 15.65 -2.71 -10.83
C VAL A 93 14.75 -3.79 -10.25
N ASN A 94 14.54 -3.81 -8.93
CA ASN A 94 13.77 -4.84 -8.26
C ASN A 94 12.30 -4.45 -8.12
N ASP A 95 11.42 -5.30 -8.65
CA ASP A 95 9.99 -5.06 -8.69
C ASP A 95 9.32 -5.02 -7.30
N ASP A 96 9.83 -5.74 -6.30
CA ASP A 96 9.30 -5.68 -4.93
C ASP A 96 9.53 -4.31 -4.32
N VAL A 97 10.70 -3.72 -4.55
CA VAL A 97 11.04 -2.37 -4.09
C VAL A 97 10.17 -1.34 -4.80
N ARG A 98 10.00 -1.47 -6.13
CA ARG A 98 9.14 -0.57 -6.91
C ARG A 98 7.68 -0.61 -6.44
N ARG A 99 7.14 -1.82 -6.24
CA ARG A 99 5.79 -2.02 -5.72
C ARG A 99 5.62 -1.41 -4.33
N ALA A 100 6.58 -1.64 -3.43
CA ALA A 100 6.59 -1.04 -2.10
C ALA A 100 6.62 0.49 -2.15
N ALA A 101 7.39 1.07 -3.09
CA ALA A 101 7.53 2.52 -3.23
C ALA A 101 6.22 3.18 -3.61
N VAL A 102 5.50 2.61 -4.59
CA VAL A 102 4.19 3.12 -4.99
C VAL A 102 3.16 2.93 -3.89
N THR A 103 3.13 1.75 -3.25
CA THR A 103 2.20 1.47 -2.13
C THR A 103 2.40 2.46 -0.98
N SER A 104 3.66 2.84 -0.72
CA SER A 104 4.04 3.78 0.33
C SER A 104 3.49 5.19 0.11
N LEU A 105 3.20 5.60 -1.13
CA LEU A 105 2.52 6.87 -1.41
C LEU A 105 1.15 6.94 -0.72
N GLY A 106 0.45 5.81 -0.61
CA GLY A 106 -0.81 5.72 0.12
C GLY A 106 -0.64 6.07 1.61
N PHE A 107 0.42 5.60 2.25
CA PHE A 107 0.72 5.90 3.65
C PHE A 107 1.20 7.34 3.90
N LEU A 108 1.85 7.99 2.93
CA LEU A 108 2.24 9.39 3.08
C LEU A 108 1.04 10.33 2.90
N LEU A 109 0.17 10.01 1.94
CA LEU A 109 -0.88 10.90 1.47
C LEU A 109 -2.29 10.56 1.98
N PHE A 110 -2.47 9.56 2.86
CA PHE A 110 -3.80 9.24 3.37
C PHE A 110 -4.46 10.41 4.13
N ARG A 111 -3.74 11.47 4.54
CA ARG A 111 -4.30 12.72 5.09
C ARG A 111 -4.88 13.68 4.04
N ASN A 112 -4.52 13.53 2.77
CA ASN A 112 -5.04 14.32 1.65
C ASN A 112 -5.35 13.39 0.46
N PRO A 113 -6.49 12.68 0.47
CA PRO A 113 -6.76 11.59 -0.46
C PRO A 113 -6.98 12.11 -1.88
N SER A 114 -7.46 13.35 -2.03
CA SER A 114 -7.69 14.01 -3.33
C SER A 114 -6.41 14.20 -4.15
N GLN A 115 -5.23 14.20 -3.53
CA GLN A 115 -3.96 14.32 -4.27
C GLN A 115 -3.48 12.98 -4.84
N VAL A 116 -3.93 11.86 -4.26
CA VAL A 116 -3.41 10.52 -4.60
C VAL A 116 -3.76 10.09 -6.03
N PRO A 117 -5.02 10.22 -6.50
CA PRO A 117 -5.35 9.94 -7.91
C PRO A 117 -4.45 10.68 -8.88
N ARG A 118 -4.17 11.97 -8.63
CA ARG A 118 -3.33 12.79 -9.50
C ARG A 118 -1.88 12.32 -9.57
N VAL A 119 -1.30 11.90 -8.45
CA VAL A 119 0.09 11.42 -8.39
C VAL A 119 0.22 10.03 -9.00
N VAL A 120 -0.79 9.17 -8.80
CA VAL A 120 -0.73 7.75 -9.15
C VAL A 120 -1.25 7.47 -10.57
N GLN A 121 -1.98 8.39 -11.21
CA GLN A 121 -2.55 8.22 -12.55
C GLN A 121 -1.55 7.72 -13.60
N LEU A 122 -0.35 8.31 -13.67
CA LEU A 122 0.68 7.87 -14.62
C LEU A 122 1.28 6.51 -14.27
N LEU A 123 1.25 6.14 -12.98
CA LEU A 123 1.79 4.87 -12.49
C LEU A 123 0.81 3.71 -12.72
N SER A 124 -0.51 3.98 -12.68
CA SER A 124 -1.53 2.97 -13.00
C SER A 124 -1.51 2.51 -14.46
N GLU A 125 -0.97 3.33 -15.37
CA GLU A 125 -0.81 3.00 -16.79
C GLU A 125 0.58 2.43 -17.11
N SER A 126 1.42 2.19 -16.10
CA SER A 126 2.77 1.67 -16.31
C SER A 126 2.76 0.29 -16.96
N TYR A 127 3.72 0.04 -17.85
CA TYR A 127 3.93 -1.30 -18.45
C TYR A 127 4.21 -2.37 -17.38
N ASN A 128 4.88 -1.99 -16.27
CA ASN A 128 5.21 -2.94 -15.23
C ASN A 128 3.99 -3.26 -14.34
N PRO A 129 3.52 -4.52 -14.30
CA PRO A 129 2.38 -4.91 -13.49
C PRO A 129 2.60 -4.75 -11.97
N ASN A 130 3.83 -4.85 -11.47
CA ASN A 130 4.13 -4.62 -10.04
C ASN A 130 3.89 -3.16 -9.63
N VAL A 131 4.18 -2.22 -10.53
CA VAL A 131 3.91 -0.80 -10.34
C VAL A 131 2.40 -0.54 -10.39
N ARG A 132 1.68 -1.13 -11.34
CA ARG A 132 0.21 -1.05 -11.41
C ARG A 132 -0.45 -1.62 -10.15
N TYR A 133 -0.01 -2.77 -9.67
CA TYR A 133 -0.51 -3.33 -8.41
C TYR A 133 -0.26 -2.39 -7.21
N GLY A 134 0.95 -1.83 -7.09
CA GLY A 134 1.26 -0.87 -6.05
C GLY A 134 0.42 0.41 -6.14
N ALA A 135 0.12 0.86 -7.36
CA ALA A 135 -0.77 1.99 -7.62
C ALA A 135 -2.21 1.72 -7.16
N ALA A 136 -2.75 0.54 -7.47
CA ALA A 136 -4.07 0.13 -7.01
C ALA A 136 -4.15 0.15 -5.47
N LEU A 137 -3.18 -0.48 -4.80
CA LEU A 137 -3.15 -0.49 -3.33
C LEU A 137 -2.95 0.90 -2.72
N ALA A 138 -2.13 1.76 -3.33
CA ALA A 138 -1.96 3.13 -2.85
C ALA A 138 -3.27 3.92 -2.87
N LEU A 139 -4.06 3.78 -3.95
CA LEU A 139 -5.41 4.35 -4.05
C LEU A 139 -6.35 3.74 -2.99
N GLY A 140 -6.32 2.42 -2.83
CA GLY A 140 -7.12 1.71 -1.83
C GLY A 140 -6.86 2.18 -0.40
N ILE A 141 -5.59 2.32 0.00
CA ILE A 141 -5.17 2.73 1.35
C ILE A 141 -5.50 4.20 1.60
N ALA A 142 -5.17 5.09 0.66
CA ALA A 142 -5.37 6.52 0.87
C ALA A 142 -6.84 6.95 0.79
N CYS A 143 -7.59 6.37 -0.14
CA CYS A 143 -8.99 6.73 -0.39
C CYS A 143 -9.99 5.80 0.31
N ALA A 144 -9.54 4.95 1.24
CA ALA A 144 -10.38 4.04 2.01
C ALA A 144 -11.56 4.80 2.67
N GLY A 145 -12.78 4.28 2.50
CA GLY A 145 -14.01 4.83 3.07
C GLY A 145 -14.47 6.20 2.50
N THR A 146 -13.71 6.81 1.58
CA THR A 146 -14.07 8.12 1.01
C THR A 146 -15.12 8.04 -0.09
N GLY A 147 -15.22 6.90 -0.80
CA GLY A 147 -16.11 6.74 -1.95
C GLY A 147 -15.75 7.63 -3.15
N MET A 148 -14.52 8.11 -3.26
CA MET A 148 -14.08 9.07 -4.28
C MET A 148 -14.20 8.52 -5.70
N GLU A 149 -14.96 9.22 -6.55
CA GLU A 149 -15.23 8.79 -7.92
C GLU A 149 -13.97 8.76 -8.80
N GLU A 150 -13.05 9.72 -8.64
CA GLU A 150 -11.78 9.76 -9.37
C GLU A 150 -10.95 8.48 -9.13
N ALA A 151 -10.82 8.05 -7.87
CA ALA A 151 -10.10 6.83 -7.53
C ALA A 151 -10.79 5.58 -8.11
N ILE A 152 -12.11 5.52 -8.09
CA ILE A 152 -12.87 4.40 -8.67
C ILE A 152 -12.68 4.38 -10.20
N SER A 153 -12.73 5.53 -10.87
CA SER A 153 -12.54 5.62 -12.32
C SER A 153 -11.16 5.16 -12.79
N LEU A 154 -10.12 5.35 -11.96
CA LEU A 154 -8.78 4.83 -12.23
C LEU A 154 -8.68 3.32 -12.00
N LEU A 155 -9.45 2.76 -11.05
CA LEU A 155 -9.41 1.33 -10.71
C LEU A 155 -10.28 0.46 -11.65
N GLU A 156 -11.37 0.99 -12.21
CA GLU A 156 -12.23 0.29 -13.18
C GLU A 156 -11.49 -0.34 -14.37
N PRO A 157 -10.54 0.32 -15.06
CA PRO A 157 -9.77 -0.33 -16.11
C PRO A 157 -8.82 -1.41 -15.56
N MET A 158 -8.35 -1.26 -14.32
CA MET A 158 -7.43 -2.22 -13.68
C MET A 158 -8.12 -3.53 -13.29
N THR A 159 -9.46 -3.54 -13.14
CA THR A 159 -10.22 -4.80 -12.99
C THR A 159 -10.38 -5.57 -14.30
N LYS A 160 -9.83 -5.07 -15.40
CA LYS A 160 -9.76 -5.77 -16.70
C LYS A 160 -8.32 -5.95 -17.17
N ASP A 161 -7.36 -5.77 -16.26
CA ASP A 161 -5.95 -5.98 -16.54
C ASP A 161 -5.71 -7.46 -16.92
N THR A 162 -4.74 -7.70 -17.80
CA THR A 162 -4.38 -9.04 -18.24
C THR A 162 -3.63 -9.83 -17.16
N VAL A 163 -3.18 -9.17 -16.08
CA VAL A 163 -2.39 -9.77 -15.01
C VAL A 163 -3.24 -9.94 -13.75
N ASP A 164 -3.41 -11.19 -13.32
CA ASP A 164 -4.34 -11.60 -12.25
C ASP A 164 -4.09 -10.92 -10.90
N TYR A 165 -2.82 -10.71 -10.53
CA TYR A 165 -2.54 -10.06 -9.24
C TYR A 165 -2.84 -8.56 -9.28
N VAL A 166 -2.71 -7.89 -10.44
CA VAL A 166 -3.11 -6.48 -10.60
C VAL A 166 -4.61 -6.36 -10.42
N PHE A 167 -5.35 -7.27 -11.05
CA PHE A 167 -6.79 -7.42 -10.86
C PHE A 167 -7.16 -7.66 -9.39
N GLN A 168 -6.47 -8.57 -8.70
CA GLN A 168 -6.66 -8.82 -7.26
C GLN A 168 -6.46 -7.52 -6.46
N GLY A 169 -5.38 -6.78 -6.72
CA GLY A 169 -5.09 -5.50 -6.07
C GLY A 169 -6.18 -4.46 -6.33
N ALA A 170 -6.68 -4.38 -7.56
CA ALA A 170 -7.78 -3.48 -7.93
C ALA A 170 -9.09 -3.83 -7.21
N CYS A 171 -9.43 -5.11 -7.10
CA CYS A 171 -10.62 -5.56 -6.38
C CYS A 171 -10.54 -5.20 -4.89
N ILE A 172 -9.38 -5.45 -4.25
CA ILE A 172 -9.15 -5.12 -2.84
C ILE A 172 -9.22 -3.60 -2.64
N ALA A 173 -8.59 -2.81 -3.52
CA ALA A 173 -8.62 -1.35 -3.44
C ALA A 173 -10.03 -0.78 -3.61
N LEU A 174 -10.81 -1.29 -4.57
CA LEU A 174 -12.21 -0.91 -4.75
C LEU A 174 -13.05 -1.23 -3.51
N ALA A 175 -12.84 -2.40 -2.90
CA ALA A 175 -13.52 -2.78 -1.67
C ALA A 175 -13.18 -1.85 -0.50
N MET A 176 -11.91 -1.44 -0.36
CA MET A 176 -11.49 -0.48 0.66
C MET A 176 -12.11 0.90 0.45
N ILE A 177 -12.21 1.38 -0.80
CA ILE A 177 -12.77 2.70 -1.12
C ILE A 177 -14.29 2.73 -0.90
N LEU A 178 -14.98 1.63 -1.23
CA LEU A 178 -16.43 1.49 -1.19
C LEU A 178 -16.97 0.91 0.12
N ILE A 179 -16.10 0.69 1.13
CA ILE A 179 -16.54 0.21 2.44
C ILE A 179 -17.55 1.18 3.06
N GLN A 180 -18.66 0.64 3.59
CA GLN A 180 -19.82 1.40 4.11
C GLN A 180 -20.55 2.32 3.11
N GLN A 181 -20.23 2.28 1.81
CA GLN A 181 -20.96 3.05 0.80
C GLN A 181 -22.23 2.30 0.36
N ASN A 182 -23.36 3.01 0.38
CA ASN A 182 -24.65 2.50 -0.10
C ASN A 182 -24.91 2.93 -1.55
N GLU A 183 -25.85 2.26 -2.23
CA GLU A 183 -26.21 2.56 -3.63
C GLU A 183 -26.71 3.99 -3.84
N VAL A 184 -27.30 4.60 -2.80
CA VAL A 184 -27.75 6.00 -2.83
C VAL A 184 -26.58 6.97 -2.79
N LEU A 185 -25.52 6.65 -2.04
CA LEU A 185 -24.33 7.50 -1.92
C LEU A 185 -23.40 7.33 -3.13
N ASN A 186 -23.24 6.10 -3.61
CA ASN A 186 -22.46 5.84 -4.80
C ASN A 186 -23.07 4.64 -5.57
N PRO A 187 -23.65 4.86 -6.77
CA PRO A 187 -24.29 3.79 -7.53
C PRO A 187 -23.29 2.71 -7.99
N LYS A 188 -22.00 3.06 -8.11
CA LYS A 188 -20.94 2.12 -8.50
C LYS A 188 -20.71 1.02 -7.46
N ALA A 189 -21.12 1.21 -6.21
CA ALA A 189 -21.02 0.18 -5.17
C ALA A 189 -21.77 -1.11 -5.54
N SER A 190 -22.97 -1.00 -6.13
CA SER A 190 -23.76 -2.16 -6.56
C SER A 190 -23.10 -2.89 -7.75
N VAL A 191 -22.52 -2.13 -8.68
CA VAL A 191 -21.84 -2.65 -9.87
C VAL A 191 -20.61 -3.45 -9.46
N VAL A 192 -19.78 -2.91 -8.57
CA VAL A 192 -18.57 -3.57 -8.07
C VAL A 192 -18.90 -4.87 -7.32
N ARG A 193 -19.97 -4.90 -6.52
CA ARG A 193 -20.42 -6.13 -5.86
C ARG A 193 -20.84 -7.22 -6.85
N LYS A 194 -21.62 -6.86 -7.87
CA LYS A 194 -22.00 -7.80 -8.94
C LYS A 194 -20.79 -8.34 -9.70
N ILE A 195 -19.77 -7.51 -9.90
CA ILE A 195 -18.50 -7.95 -10.47
C ILE A 195 -17.89 -9.05 -9.59
N PHE A 196 -17.73 -8.81 -8.28
CA PHE A 196 -17.16 -9.81 -7.36
C PHE A 196 -17.94 -11.11 -7.33
N GLU A 197 -19.28 -11.06 -7.21
CA GLU A 197 -20.15 -12.24 -7.22
C GLU A 197 -20.01 -13.05 -8.51
N LYS A 198 -19.92 -12.37 -9.67
CA LYS A 198 -19.74 -13.02 -10.97
C LYS A 198 -18.41 -13.79 -11.03
N ILE A 199 -17.30 -13.16 -10.63
CA ILE A 199 -15.96 -13.77 -10.66
C ILE A 199 -15.88 -14.98 -9.72
N ILE A 200 -16.47 -14.87 -8.52
CA ILE A 200 -16.49 -15.96 -7.54
C ILE A 200 -17.30 -17.15 -8.07
N SER A 201 -18.41 -16.89 -8.76
CA SER A 201 -19.30 -17.92 -9.29
C SER A 201 -18.77 -18.58 -10.56
N ASP A 202 -17.95 -17.88 -11.35
CA ASP A 202 -17.42 -18.42 -12.60
C ASP A 202 -16.37 -19.50 -12.32
N LYS A 203 -16.55 -20.68 -12.91
CA LYS A 203 -15.62 -21.80 -12.73
C LYS A 203 -14.31 -21.60 -13.50
N HIS A 204 -14.32 -20.84 -14.58
CA HIS A 204 -13.20 -20.69 -15.52
C HIS A 204 -12.21 -19.58 -15.15
N GLU A 205 -12.55 -18.75 -14.15
CA GLU A 205 -11.66 -17.70 -13.65
C GLU A 205 -10.46 -18.26 -12.86
N ASP A 206 -9.34 -17.54 -12.90
CA ASP A 206 -8.11 -17.91 -12.23
C ASP A 206 -8.26 -17.93 -10.70
N ALA A 207 -7.51 -18.82 -10.06
CA ALA A 207 -7.56 -18.99 -8.60
C ALA A 207 -7.20 -17.70 -7.85
N MET A 208 -6.25 -16.92 -8.39
CA MET A 208 -5.81 -15.65 -7.80
C MET A 208 -6.88 -14.56 -7.95
N ALA A 209 -7.55 -14.50 -9.10
CA ALA A 209 -8.68 -13.59 -9.33
C ALA A 209 -9.84 -13.88 -8.35
N LYS A 210 -10.20 -15.16 -8.18
CA LYS A 210 -11.21 -15.59 -7.20
C LYS A 210 -10.83 -15.25 -5.77
N PHE A 211 -9.57 -15.43 -5.41
CA PHE A 211 -9.07 -15.07 -4.09
C PHE A 211 -9.24 -13.57 -3.83
N GLY A 212 -8.85 -12.73 -4.80
CA GLY A 212 -9.03 -11.28 -4.73
C GLY A 212 -10.48 -10.85 -4.58
N ALA A 213 -11.38 -11.39 -5.42
CA ALA A 213 -12.81 -11.09 -5.37
C ALA A 213 -13.47 -11.55 -4.05
N THR A 214 -13.12 -12.73 -3.55
CA THR A 214 -13.64 -13.26 -2.27
C THR A 214 -13.20 -12.38 -1.10
N LEU A 215 -11.92 -11.98 -1.08
CA LEU A 215 -11.37 -11.11 -0.05
C LEU A 215 -11.98 -9.70 -0.12
N ALA A 216 -12.15 -9.16 -1.33
CA ALA A 216 -12.81 -7.88 -1.56
C ALA A 216 -14.27 -7.88 -1.06
N GLN A 217 -15.03 -8.96 -1.31
CA GLN A 217 -16.38 -9.13 -0.77
C GLN A 217 -16.37 -9.14 0.77
N GLY A 218 -15.42 -9.87 1.37
CA GLY A 218 -15.25 -9.91 2.82
C GLY A 218 -14.93 -8.54 3.44
N ILE A 219 -14.15 -7.70 2.75
CA ILE A 219 -13.86 -6.32 3.19
C ILE A 219 -15.12 -5.45 3.14
N ILE A 220 -15.90 -5.51 2.06
CA ILE A 220 -17.11 -4.69 1.91
C ILE A 220 -18.17 -5.04 2.98
N ASP A 221 -18.32 -6.32 3.29
CA ASP A 221 -19.29 -6.82 4.26
C ASP A 221 -18.72 -6.99 5.68
N ALA A 222 -17.51 -6.44 5.94
CA ALA A 222 -16.82 -6.58 7.21
C ALA A 222 -17.72 -6.17 8.39
N GLY A 223 -17.77 -7.02 9.42
CA GLY A 223 -18.56 -6.80 10.64
C GLY A 223 -20.07 -6.60 10.39
N GLY A 224 -20.62 -7.18 9.32
CA GLY A 224 -22.01 -6.95 8.91
C GLY A 224 -22.25 -5.51 8.45
N ARG A 225 -21.23 -4.88 7.85
CA ARG A 225 -21.19 -3.47 7.42
C ARG A 225 -21.15 -2.44 8.55
N ASN A 226 -20.95 -2.89 9.79
CA ASN A 226 -20.86 -1.99 10.95
C ASN A 226 -19.44 -1.46 11.20
N VAL A 227 -18.42 -2.07 10.59
CA VAL A 227 -17.02 -1.61 10.71
C VAL A 227 -16.54 -0.99 9.41
N THR A 228 -15.55 -0.12 9.53
CA THR A 228 -14.90 0.55 8.39
C THR A 228 -13.40 0.60 8.60
N VAL A 229 -12.68 0.80 7.51
CA VAL A 229 -11.23 1.05 7.54
C VAL A 229 -11.02 2.55 7.44
N SER A 230 -10.41 3.13 8.46
CA SER A 230 -9.99 4.53 8.46
C SER A 230 -8.60 4.65 9.05
N MET A 231 -7.72 5.33 8.32
CA MET A 231 -6.37 5.68 8.78
C MET A 231 -6.34 6.99 9.58
N ARG A 232 -7.52 7.59 9.82
CA ARG A 232 -7.65 8.85 10.55
C ARG A 232 -8.62 8.68 11.72
N SER A 233 -8.22 9.19 12.87
CA SER A 233 -9.18 9.54 13.92
C SER A 233 -10.00 10.75 13.51
N LYS A 234 -11.23 10.87 14.03
CA LYS A 234 -12.06 12.08 13.87
C LYS A 234 -11.36 13.34 14.36
N ASN A 235 -10.39 13.21 15.26
CA ASN A 235 -9.63 14.31 15.85
C ASN A 235 -8.39 14.68 15.03
N GLY A 236 -8.16 14.06 13.86
CA GLY A 236 -7.01 14.31 13.00
C GLY A 236 -5.70 13.63 13.43
N SER A 237 -5.67 12.98 14.61
CA SER A 237 -4.55 12.16 15.04
C SER A 237 -4.51 10.83 14.27
N THR A 238 -3.30 10.36 14.02
CA THR A 238 -3.01 9.01 13.54
C THR A 238 -2.95 8.08 14.74
N THR A 239 -3.75 7.01 14.71
CA THR A 239 -3.76 5.96 15.74
C THR A 239 -2.58 5.03 15.60
#